data_AF-A0A9W8WFK7-F1
#
_entry.id   AF-A0A9W8WFK7-F1
#
_cell.length_a   1.000
_cell.length_b   1.000
_cell.length_c   1.000
_cell.angle_alpha   90.00
_cell.angle_beta   90.00
_cell.angle_gamma   90.00
#
_symmetry.space_group_name_H-M   'P 1'
#
loop_
_entity.id
_entity.type
_entity.pdbx_description
1 polymer ?
#
loop_
_entity_poly.entity_id
_entity_poly.type
_entity_poly.pdbx_seq_one_letter_code
_entity_poly.pdbx_strand_id
1 'polypeptide(L)'
;MYSPAPKSIPSPDFAPVFSGRSATPIWTYLGRLNNVTSNETRWLPQDDQVTQRFSLLSSGANVTKLHAPVEVFSPNITCEDAAVSAPTSSRGERYREYKFVSESCNNSGVVVNACEESKYGNLSIAPGKVPCQPEARAYTVHRANCSGITDTLNTIDYNGTTAATYIEGYDIRYAITAAQFKSTWNETNLLTAVDLAKSGCIICKIGYGIEAYDATLDLMTGSVNLFPAGKKMTTLRNLSSNSFAEVLWKTLERPADSLVAGDNVPTLKAAADPKGGPVPGAEAVLFQLMYAQLGHPSDLEILYQRPILMNASISVLKGVAREFAR
;
A
#
# COMPACT_ATOMS: atom_id res chain seq x y z
N MET A 1 -14.84 61.82 -2.39
CA MET A 1 -13.56 61.10 -2.17
C MET A 1 -13.74 60.14 -1.01
N TYR A 2 -13.10 58.97 -1.09
CA TYR A 2 -13.20 57.78 -0.23
C TYR A 2 -14.27 56.76 -0.61
N SER A 3 -13.90 55.90 -1.57
CA SER A 3 -14.34 54.50 -1.63
C SER A 3 -13.28 53.66 -0.91
N PRO A 4 -13.62 52.83 0.10
CA PRO A 4 -12.63 51.96 0.73
C PRO A 4 -12.34 50.76 -0.19
N ALA A 5 -11.08 50.61 -0.56
CA ALA A 5 -10.56 49.44 -1.26
C ALA A 5 -10.88 48.15 -0.47
N PRO A 6 -11.16 47.02 -1.14
CA PRO A 6 -11.30 45.75 -0.46
C PRO A 6 -9.95 45.38 0.18
N LYS A 7 -9.96 45.15 1.50
CA LYS A 7 -8.82 44.61 2.23
C LYS A 7 -8.42 43.29 1.58
N SER A 8 -7.26 43.27 0.93
CA SER A 8 -6.58 42.04 0.58
C SER A 8 -6.29 41.29 1.87
N ILE A 9 -6.89 40.12 2.02
CA ILE A 9 -6.48 39.15 3.04
C ILE A 9 -5.12 38.64 2.59
N PRO A 10 -4.04 38.79 3.37
CA PRO A 10 -2.77 38.17 3.03
C PRO A 10 -2.98 36.65 3.06
N SER A 11 -2.77 36.01 1.91
CA SER A 11 -2.53 34.57 1.83
C SER A 11 -1.32 34.26 2.71
N PRO A 12 -1.42 33.34 3.68
CA PRO A 12 -0.22 32.76 4.24
C PRO A 12 0.34 31.79 3.21
N ASP A 13 1.24 32.29 2.36
CA ASP A 13 2.33 31.50 1.80
C ASP A 13 3.20 31.03 2.97
N PHE A 14 2.85 29.89 3.55
CA PHE A 14 3.80 29.05 4.27
C PHE A 14 3.43 27.59 4.01
N ALA A 15 4.16 27.00 3.06
CA ALA A 15 4.33 25.56 2.99
C ALA A 15 4.69 25.05 4.39
N PRO A 16 4.01 24.01 4.91
CA PRO A 16 4.41 23.44 6.18
C PRO A 16 5.85 22.91 6.02
N VAL A 17 6.77 23.58 6.71
CA VAL A 17 8.12 23.08 6.96
C VAL A 17 7.94 21.74 7.66
N PHE A 18 8.29 20.67 6.95
CA PHE A 18 8.28 19.29 7.44
C PHE A 18 9.31 19.15 8.57
N SER A 19 8.90 19.52 9.79
CA SER A 19 9.46 18.87 10.98
C SER A 19 9.06 17.39 10.88
N GLY A 20 10.04 16.49 10.86
CA GLY A 20 9.91 15.07 10.51
C GLY A 20 9.07 14.21 11.47
N ARG A 21 7.80 14.56 11.67
CA ARG A 21 6.77 13.76 12.32
C ARG A 21 5.42 14.07 11.67
N SER A 22 5.23 13.61 10.44
CA SER A 22 3.87 13.50 9.92
C SER A 22 3.18 12.38 10.69
N ALA A 23 2.05 12.69 11.34
CA ALA A 23 1.31 11.79 12.22
C ALA A 23 0.64 10.59 11.50
N THR A 24 1.06 10.27 10.28
CA THR A 24 0.50 9.14 9.53
C THR A 24 1.56 8.03 9.35
N PRO A 25 1.18 6.75 9.49
CA PRO A 25 2.07 5.61 9.33
C PRO A 25 2.90 5.60 8.04
N ILE A 26 2.32 6.07 6.93
CA ILE A 26 2.96 6.06 5.60
C ILE A 26 4.19 6.97 5.55
N TRP A 27 4.06 8.20 6.03
CA TRP A 27 5.15 9.17 6.03
C TRP A 27 6.27 8.77 7.00
N THR A 28 5.92 8.20 8.16
CA THR A 28 6.90 7.67 9.11
C THR A 28 7.68 6.51 8.51
N TYR A 29 6.99 5.58 7.83
CA TYR A 29 7.63 4.45 7.16
C TYR A 29 8.55 4.91 6.03
N LEU A 30 8.10 5.85 5.18
CA LEU A 30 8.94 6.43 4.14
C LEU A 30 10.16 7.14 4.73
N GLY A 31 10.01 7.88 5.83
CA GLY A 31 11.14 8.49 6.54
C GLY A 31 12.19 7.45 6.96
N ARG A 32 11.75 6.30 7.49
CA ARG A 32 12.64 5.20 7.89
C ARG A 32 13.35 4.56 6.70
N LEU A 33 12.66 4.35 5.58
CA LEU A 33 13.30 3.89 4.33
C LEU A 33 14.41 4.85 3.88
N ASN A 34 14.26 6.15 4.17
CA ASN A 34 15.25 7.19 3.89
C ASN A 34 16.25 7.42 5.05
N ASN A 35 16.40 6.47 5.97
CA ASN A 35 17.29 6.54 7.13
C ASN A 35 17.05 7.73 8.07
N VAL A 36 15.85 8.29 8.09
CA VAL A 36 15.47 9.32 9.08
C VAL A 36 15.24 8.63 10.42
N THR A 37 16.20 8.78 11.33
CA THR A 37 16.13 8.18 12.67
C THR A 37 15.12 8.92 13.56
N SER A 38 14.31 8.15 14.30
CA SER A 38 13.50 8.67 15.39
C SER A 38 14.39 8.96 16.60
N ASN A 39 14.27 10.16 17.19
CA ASN A 39 14.96 10.55 18.44
C ASN A 39 14.35 9.90 19.70
N GLU A 40 13.67 8.76 19.58
CA GLU A 40 13.05 8.08 20.72
C GLU A 40 14.08 7.22 21.45
N THR A 41 14.60 7.73 22.57
CA THR A 41 15.71 7.11 23.32
C THR A 41 15.28 6.26 24.52
N ARG A 42 13.97 6.23 24.84
CA ARG A 42 13.48 5.63 26.10
C ARG A 42 13.00 4.17 25.97
N TRP A 43 12.72 3.71 24.76
CA TRP A 43 12.19 2.38 24.50
C TRP A 43 12.69 1.86 23.16
N LEU A 44 13.72 1.03 23.20
CA LEU A 44 14.45 0.54 22.02
C LEU A 44 14.33 -0.99 21.93
N PRO A 45 13.21 -1.52 21.40
CA PRO A 45 13.07 -2.94 21.12
C PRO A 45 13.93 -3.33 19.92
N GLN A 46 14.39 -4.58 19.89
CA GLN A 46 15.16 -5.11 18.77
C GLN A 46 14.29 -5.26 17.50
N ASP A 47 14.94 -5.27 16.34
CA ASP A 47 14.35 -5.64 15.04
C ASP A 47 13.02 -4.96 14.68
N ASP A 48 12.88 -3.70 15.06
CA ASP A 48 11.73 -2.86 14.77
C ASP A 48 10.39 -3.39 15.32
N GLN A 49 10.44 -4.20 16.37
CA GLN A 49 9.24 -4.77 17.00
C GLN A 49 8.32 -3.69 17.59
N VAL A 50 7.01 -3.92 17.50
CA VAL A 50 5.99 -3.03 18.06
C VAL A 50 5.42 -3.68 19.31
N THR A 51 5.67 -3.09 20.46
CA THR A 51 5.25 -3.63 21.75
C THR A 51 4.32 -2.67 22.47
N GLN A 52 3.51 -3.20 23.39
CA GLN A 52 2.94 -2.37 24.45
C GLN A 52 4.06 -1.67 25.21
N ARG A 53 3.88 -0.38 25.46
CA ARG A 53 4.83 0.48 26.18
C ARG A 53 4.26 0.83 27.54
N PHE A 54 5.11 0.91 28.55
CA PHE A 54 4.75 1.41 29.86
C PHE A 54 5.71 2.53 30.28
N SER A 55 5.19 3.50 31.00
CA SER A 55 5.98 4.58 31.59
C SER A 55 6.08 4.38 33.10
N LEU A 56 7.27 4.53 33.67
CA LEU A 56 7.43 4.59 35.12
C LEU A 56 6.88 5.93 35.63
N LEU A 57 5.84 5.87 36.46
CA LEU A 57 5.22 7.06 37.05
C LEU A 57 5.96 7.57 38.30
N SER A 58 6.83 6.74 38.89
CA SER A 58 7.70 7.09 40.01
C SER A 58 9.01 6.32 39.88
N SER A 59 10.16 7.01 40.00
CA SER A 59 11.43 6.31 40.12
C SER A 59 11.48 5.64 41.47
N GLY A 60 11.47 4.30 41.48
CA GLY A 60 12.02 3.59 42.62
C GLY A 60 13.49 3.98 42.67
N ALA A 61 13.91 4.75 43.66
CA ALA A 61 15.32 5.00 43.88
C ALA A 61 16.02 3.62 43.92
N ASN A 62 16.90 3.37 42.96
CA ASN A 62 17.67 2.13 42.74
C ASN A 62 17.09 1.04 41.80
N VAL A 63 16.03 1.28 41.02
CA VAL A 63 15.62 0.32 39.97
C VAL A 63 16.45 0.55 38.70
N THR A 64 17.21 -0.46 38.27
CA THR A 64 18.01 -0.41 37.01
C THR A 64 17.42 -1.27 35.90
N LYS A 65 16.58 -2.27 36.24
CA LYS A 65 15.92 -3.17 35.30
C LYS A 65 14.46 -3.36 35.68
N LEU A 66 13.59 -3.42 34.68
CA LEU A 66 12.19 -3.80 34.84
C LEU A 66 11.89 -5.07 34.03
N HIS A 67 11.25 -6.02 34.67
CA HIS A 67 10.71 -7.22 34.03
C HIS A 67 9.19 -7.13 33.99
N ALA A 68 8.59 -7.29 32.81
CA ALA A 68 7.14 -7.28 32.65
C ALA A 68 6.71 -8.12 31.44
N PRO A 69 5.55 -8.79 31.50
CA PRO A 69 4.93 -9.33 30.30
C PRO A 69 4.47 -8.16 29.42
N VAL A 70 4.77 -8.25 28.13
CA VAL A 70 4.31 -7.30 27.11
C VAL A 70 3.67 -8.05 25.96
N GLU A 71 2.74 -7.38 25.31
CA GLU A 71 2.20 -7.84 24.04
C GLU A 71 2.99 -7.23 22.88
N VAL A 72 3.32 -8.06 21.89
CA VAL A 72 4.03 -7.68 20.67
C VAL A 72 3.08 -7.84 19.49
N PHE A 73 2.87 -6.75 18.77
CA PHE A 73 2.13 -6.76 17.51
C PHE A 73 3.02 -7.30 16.39
N SER A 74 2.52 -8.33 15.70
CA SER A 74 3.22 -9.03 14.64
C SER A 74 2.34 -9.11 13.39
N PRO A 75 2.62 -8.30 12.34
CA PRO A 75 1.90 -8.42 11.08
C PRO A 75 2.19 -9.77 10.42
N ASN A 76 1.12 -10.47 10.07
CA ASN A 76 1.17 -11.77 9.41
C ASN A 76 0.71 -11.64 7.96
N ILE A 77 1.64 -11.23 7.10
CA ILE A 77 1.40 -11.08 5.66
C ILE A 77 2.05 -12.27 4.97
N THR A 78 1.22 -13.05 4.30
CA THR A 78 1.62 -14.19 3.48
C THR A 78 1.21 -13.92 2.06
N CYS A 79 2.06 -14.25 1.11
CA CYS A 79 1.74 -14.14 -0.30
C CYS A 79 2.04 -15.46 -0.99
N GLU A 80 1.45 -15.67 -2.16
CA GLU A 80 1.76 -16.78 -3.05
C GLU A 80 1.96 -16.26 -4.48
N ASP A 81 2.73 -17.00 -5.26
CA ASP A 81 2.90 -16.70 -6.68
C ASP A 81 1.58 -16.87 -7.43
N ALA A 82 1.29 -15.92 -8.31
CA ALA A 82 0.11 -15.96 -9.15
C ALA A 82 0.45 -15.67 -10.61
N ALA A 83 -0.39 -16.17 -11.51
CA ALA A 83 -0.45 -15.77 -12.90
C ALA A 83 -1.61 -14.80 -13.09
N VAL A 84 -1.34 -13.70 -13.79
CA VAL A 84 -2.39 -12.83 -14.33
C VAL A 84 -2.51 -13.09 -15.82
N SER A 85 -3.73 -13.21 -16.30
CA SER A 85 -4.05 -13.27 -17.72
C SER A 85 -5.03 -12.17 -18.04
N ALA A 86 -4.88 -11.58 -19.24
CA ALA A 86 -5.78 -10.57 -19.76
C ALA A 86 -6.16 -10.94 -21.20
N PRO A 87 -7.32 -11.59 -21.43
CA PRO A 87 -7.75 -12.06 -22.75
C PRO A 87 -7.69 -10.96 -23.81
N THR A 88 -7.24 -11.31 -25.01
CA THR A 88 -7.13 -10.41 -26.18
C THR A 88 -8.45 -9.71 -26.46
N SER A 89 -8.45 -8.37 -26.50
CA SER A 89 -9.61 -7.58 -26.87
C SER A 89 -9.71 -7.50 -28.39
N SER A 90 -10.88 -7.88 -28.93
CA SER A 90 -11.10 -7.89 -30.38
C SER A 90 -11.42 -6.52 -31.00
N ARG A 91 -11.24 -5.40 -30.27
CA ARG A 91 -11.71 -4.06 -30.71
C ARG A 91 -10.87 -2.87 -30.21
N GLY A 92 -9.61 -3.05 -29.87
CA GLY A 92 -8.80 -1.93 -29.34
C GLY A 92 -9.35 -1.36 -28.02
N GLU A 93 -10.00 -2.20 -27.22
CA GLU A 93 -10.55 -1.80 -25.93
C GLU A 93 -9.40 -1.50 -24.95
N ARG A 94 -9.46 -0.32 -24.34
CA ARG A 94 -8.48 0.16 -23.34
C ARG A 94 -8.63 -0.56 -22.00
N TYR A 95 -9.83 -1.06 -21.75
CA TYR A 95 -10.15 -1.84 -20.55
C TYR A 95 -9.85 -3.31 -20.81
N ARG A 96 -9.18 -3.95 -19.85
CA ARG A 96 -8.77 -5.34 -19.89
C ARG A 96 -9.32 -6.05 -18.67
N GLU A 97 -9.94 -7.19 -18.90
CA GLU A 97 -10.36 -8.07 -17.82
C GLU A 97 -9.17 -8.90 -17.35
N TYR A 98 -8.86 -8.80 -16.06
CA TYR A 98 -7.85 -9.60 -15.40
C TYR A 98 -8.48 -10.86 -14.81
N LYS A 99 -7.76 -11.96 -15.03
CA LYS A 99 -7.97 -13.22 -14.32
C LYS A 99 -6.69 -13.61 -13.60
N PHE A 100 -6.81 -13.81 -12.30
CA PHE A 100 -5.74 -14.20 -11.39
C PHE A 100 -5.88 -15.68 -11.04
N VAL A 101 -4.78 -16.43 -11.15
CA VAL A 101 -4.74 -17.85 -10.79
C VAL A 101 -3.46 -18.11 -9.99
N SER A 102 -3.60 -18.66 -8.79
CA SER A 102 -2.52 -19.18 -7.95
C SER A 102 -2.77 -20.64 -7.59
N GLU A 103 -1.91 -21.24 -6.77
CA GLU A 103 -2.11 -22.60 -6.25
C GLU A 103 -3.42 -22.74 -5.48
N SER A 104 -3.78 -21.72 -4.68
CA SER A 104 -4.93 -21.79 -3.77
C SER A 104 -6.04 -20.76 -4.04
N CYS A 105 -5.96 -20.00 -5.14
CA CYS A 105 -6.96 -18.99 -5.49
C CYS A 105 -7.19 -18.88 -7.00
N ASN A 106 -8.44 -18.66 -7.39
CA ASN A 106 -8.83 -18.38 -8.77
C ASN A 106 -9.90 -17.30 -8.76
N ASN A 107 -9.61 -16.15 -9.37
CA ASN A 107 -10.51 -15.01 -9.43
C ASN A 107 -10.47 -14.35 -10.83
N SER A 108 -11.61 -13.84 -11.30
CA SER A 108 -11.79 -13.19 -12.62
C SER A 108 -12.79 -12.04 -12.53
N GLY A 109 -13.02 -11.31 -13.63
CA GLY A 109 -14.01 -10.23 -13.66
C GLY A 109 -13.49 -8.88 -13.18
N VAL A 110 -12.18 -8.73 -12.97
CA VAL A 110 -11.57 -7.46 -12.57
C VAL A 110 -11.22 -6.66 -13.82
N VAL A 111 -11.77 -5.45 -13.97
CA VAL A 111 -11.51 -4.60 -15.13
C VAL A 111 -10.44 -3.56 -14.82
N VAL A 112 -9.39 -3.50 -15.64
CA VAL A 112 -8.28 -2.55 -15.53
C VAL A 112 -8.20 -1.72 -16.79
N ASN A 113 -8.01 -0.40 -16.67
CA ASN A 113 -7.70 0.44 -17.81
C ASN A 113 -6.20 0.33 -18.14
N ALA A 114 -5.85 -0.51 -19.11
CA ALA A 114 -4.46 -0.74 -19.51
C ALA A 114 -3.81 0.49 -20.16
N CYS A 115 -4.60 1.47 -20.60
CA CYS A 115 -4.13 2.69 -21.25
C CYS A 115 -4.17 3.91 -20.33
N GLU A 116 -4.38 3.70 -19.03
CA GLU A 116 -4.34 4.76 -18.04
C GLU A 116 -2.92 5.34 -17.90
N GLU A 117 -2.80 6.65 -17.74
CA GLU A 117 -1.49 7.31 -17.72
C GLU A 117 -0.69 6.94 -16.47
N SER A 118 0.32 6.08 -16.64
CA SER A 118 1.35 5.87 -15.62
C SER A 118 2.40 6.98 -15.67
N LYS A 119 2.80 7.52 -14.51
CA LYS A 119 3.81 8.57 -14.35
C LYS A 119 5.22 8.15 -14.82
N TYR A 120 5.47 6.84 -14.92
CA TYR A 120 6.80 6.34 -15.25
C TYR A 120 7.21 6.62 -16.70
N GLY A 121 8.32 7.36 -16.88
CA GLY A 121 8.95 7.60 -18.19
C GLY A 121 8.37 8.76 -19.01
N ASN A 122 7.82 9.80 -18.36
CA ASN A 122 7.20 10.99 -18.97
C ASN A 122 7.66 11.35 -20.39
N LEU A 123 6.91 10.89 -21.40
CA LEU A 123 6.69 11.62 -22.64
C LEU A 123 5.40 12.41 -22.49
N SER A 124 5.46 13.73 -22.69
CA SER A 124 4.29 14.60 -22.65
C SER A 124 3.25 14.14 -23.67
N ILE A 125 2.07 13.73 -23.21
CA ILE A 125 0.95 13.43 -24.09
C ILE A 125 0.20 14.75 -24.34
N ALA A 126 0.03 15.11 -25.62
CA ALA A 126 -0.71 16.31 -25.99
C ALA A 126 -2.20 16.18 -25.58
N PRO A 127 -2.80 17.25 -25.03
CA PRO A 127 -4.20 17.21 -24.61
C PRO A 127 -5.14 16.97 -25.81
N GLY A 128 -6.13 16.09 -25.63
CA GLY A 128 -7.26 15.93 -26.57
C GLY A 128 -7.27 14.66 -27.43
N LYS A 129 -6.20 13.86 -27.42
CA LYS A 129 -6.18 12.48 -27.96
C LYS A 129 -5.18 11.67 -27.16
N VAL A 130 -5.62 10.78 -26.29
CA VAL A 130 -4.70 9.83 -25.64
C VAL A 130 -4.81 8.50 -26.38
N PRO A 131 -4.01 8.23 -27.43
CA PRO A 131 -3.74 6.86 -27.82
C PRO A 131 -3.04 6.16 -26.64
N CYS A 132 -3.37 4.88 -26.41
CA CYS A 132 -2.63 4.04 -25.46
C CYS A 132 -1.13 4.16 -25.74
N GLN A 133 -0.24 4.21 -24.75
CA GLN A 133 1.20 4.22 -25.07
C GLN A 133 1.62 2.91 -25.75
N PRO A 134 2.68 2.89 -26.60
CA PRO A 134 3.16 1.65 -27.22
C PRO A 134 3.48 0.56 -26.21
N GLU A 135 4.03 0.98 -25.08
CA GLU A 135 4.28 0.15 -23.92
C GLU A 135 3.59 0.77 -22.71
N ALA A 136 2.32 0.43 -22.53
CA ALA A 136 1.55 0.88 -21.38
C ALA A 136 1.86 -0.02 -20.17
N ARG A 137 1.91 0.56 -18.97
CA ARG A 137 2.18 -0.17 -17.73
C ARG A 137 1.02 0.02 -16.77
N ALA A 138 0.63 -1.06 -16.10
CA ALA A 138 -0.41 -1.04 -15.07
C ALA A 138 0.12 -1.67 -13.78
N TYR A 139 0.11 -0.88 -12.72
CA TYR A 139 0.49 -1.29 -11.36
C TYR A 139 -0.77 -1.21 -10.50
N THR A 140 -1.30 -2.37 -10.11
CA THR A 140 -2.67 -2.48 -9.61
C THR A 140 -2.74 -3.38 -8.39
N VAL A 141 -3.74 -3.12 -7.54
CA VAL A 141 -4.11 -3.97 -6.42
C VAL A 141 -5.61 -4.21 -6.47
N HIS A 142 -6.02 -5.46 -6.37
CA HIS A 142 -7.44 -5.84 -6.40
C HIS A 142 -7.77 -6.81 -5.27
N ARG A 143 -8.94 -6.64 -4.66
CA ARG A 143 -9.49 -7.67 -3.77
C ARG A 143 -9.75 -8.94 -4.59
N ALA A 144 -9.38 -10.08 -4.03
CA ALA A 144 -9.64 -11.39 -4.60
C ALA A 144 -10.39 -12.27 -3.61
N ASN A 145 -11.52 -12.82 -4.04
CA ASN A 145 -12.27 -13.80 -3.27
C ASN A 145 -11.76 -15.21 -3.61
N CYS A 146 -11.03 -15.82 -2.70
CA CYS A 146 -10.40 -17.13 -2.89
C CYS A 146 -11.23 -18.28 -2.28
N SER A 147 -12.47 -18.01 -1.87
CA SER A 147 -13.33 -18.97 -1.16
C SER A 147 -13.88 -20.12 -2.03
N GLY A 148 -13.54 -20.17 -3.33
CA GLY A 148 -14.03 -21.19 -4.27
C GLY A 148 -15.50 -21.06 -4.67
N ILE A 149 -16.19 -20.01 -4.21
CA ILE A 149 -17.53 -19.65 -4.64
C ILE A 149 -17.37 -18.72 -5.84
N THR A 150 -17.94 -19.08 -6.99
CA THR A 150 -18.02 -18.19 -8.16
C THR A 150 -18.64 -16.87 -7.74
N ASP A 151 -17.86 -15.80 -7.81
CA ASP A 151 -18.20 -14.49 -7.31
C ASP A 151 -19.43 -13.95 -8.06
N THR A 152 -20.60 -13.99 -7.40
CA THR A 152 -21.66 -13.01 -7.64
C THR A 152 -21.49 -11.87 -6.65
N LEU A 153 -20.28 -11.30 -6.52
CA LEU A 153 -20.08 -9.93 -6.03
C LEU A 153 -20.44 -8.91 -7.13
N ASN A 154 -21.47 -9.22 -7.92
CA ASN A 154 -22.09 -8.25 -8.80
C ASN A 154 -22.83 -7.25 -7.90
N THR A 155 -22.31 -6.02 -7.90
CA THR A 155 -23.01 -4.79 -7.49
C THR A 155 -23.57 -4.82 -6.06
N ILE A 156 -22.71 -4.58 -5.06
CA ILE A 156 -23.20 -4.12 -3.76
C ILE A 156 -23.45 -2.62 -3.87
N ASP A 157 -24.74 -2.29 -3.87
CA ASP A 157 -25.29 -0.95 -3.85
C ASP A 157 -24.73 -0.14 -2.66
N TYR A 158 -24.31 1.09 -2.95
CA TYR A 158 -23.45 1.92 -2.12
C TYR A 158 -24.23 2.58 -0.96
N ASN A 159 -24.86 1.80 -0.08
CA ASN A 159 -25.50 2.29 1.15
C ASN A 159 -24.73 1.91 2.42
N GLY A 160 -23.42 2.19 2.40
CA GLY A 160 -22.61 2.74 3.49
C GLY A 160 -22.49 2.05 4.86
N THR A 161 -23.27 1.03 5.20
CA THR A 161 -23.40 0.59 6.62
C THR A 161 -23.26 -0.90 6.89
N THR A 162 -23.18 -1.76 5.87
CA THR A 162 -23.17 -3.22 6.07
C THR A 162 -21.90 -3.95 5.64
N ALA A 163 -20.95 -3.33 4.92
CA ALA A 163 -19.81 -4.04 4.34
C ALA A 163 -18.90 -4.79 5.35
N ALA A 164 -18.80 -4.32 6.60
CA ALA A 164 -17.86 -4.86 7.58
C ALA A 164 -18.22 -6.26 8.11
N THR A 165 -19.51 -6.61 8.20
CA THR A 165 -19.96 -7.91 8.75
C THR A 165 -20.04 -9.03 7.72
N TYR A 166 -20.06 -8.72 6.42
CA TYR A 166 -20.14 -9.74 5.37
C TYR A 166 -18.79 -10.36 5.01
N ILE A 167 -17.66 -9.74 5.38
CA ILE A 167 -16.32 -10.14 4.93
C ILE A 167 -15.74 -11.32 5.74
N GLU A 168 -16.25 -11.61 6.94
CA GLU A 168 -15.65 -12.61 7.83
C GLU A 168 -15.84 -14.07 7.37
N GLY A 169 -16.82 -14.32 6.50
CA GLY A 169 -17.06 -15.65 5.90
C GLY A 169 -16.26 -15.94 4.62
N TYR A 170 -15.52 -14.96 4.10
CA TYR A 170 -14.80 -15.08 2.84
C TYR A 170 -13.28 -15.07 3.04
N ASP A 171 -12.58 -15.88 2.25
CA ASP A 171 -11.13 -15.83 2.11
C ASP A 171 -10.75 -14.67 1.16
N ILE A 172 -10.82 -13.44 1.69
CA ILE A 172 -10.41 -12.24 0.97
C ILE A 172 -8.90 -12.10 1.00
N ARG A 173 -8.33 -11.95 -0.20
CA ARG A 173 -6.90 -11.69 -0.43
C ARG A 173 -6.75 -10.49 -1.37
N TYR A 174 -5.51 -10.10 -1.63
CA TYR A 174 -5.19 -8.96 -2.49
C TYR A 174 -4.26 -9.40 -3.61
N ALA A 175 -4.74 -9.34 -4.84
CA ALA A 175 -3.94 -9.55 -6.03
C ALA A 175 -3.15 -8.27 -6.34
N ILE A 176 -1.82 -8.33 -6.19
CA ILE A 176 -0.90 -7.22 -6.46
C ILE A 176 -0.21 -7.53 -7.78
N THR A 177 -0.36 -6.63 -8.76
CA THR A 177 0.05 -6.90 -10.15
C THR A 177 0.86 -5.74 -10.72
N ALA A 178 2.00 -6.07 -11.31
CA ALA A 178 2.74 -5.21 -12.22
C ALA A 178 2.62 -5.80 -13.63
N ALA A 179 2.08 -5.06 -14.58
CA ALA A 179 1.81 -5.54 -15.93
C ALA A 179 2.30 -4.54 -16.99
N GLN A 180 2.77 -5.07 -18.11
CA GLN A 180 3.10 -4.33 -19.32
C GLN A 180 2.20 -4.77 -20.47
N PHE A 181 1.64 -3.82 -21.19
CA PHE A 181 0.82 -4.03 -22.36
C PHE A 181 1.53 -3.51 -23.61
N LYS A 182 1.34 -4.22 -24.71
CA LYS A 182 1.73 -3.78 -26.05
C LYS A 182 0.51 -3.29 -26.80
N SER A 183 0.54 -2.04 -27.18
CA SER A 183 -0.50 -1.43 -28.00
C SER A 183 -0.17 -1.65 -29.47
N THR A 184 -1.18 -2.03 -30.26
CA THR A 184 -1.08 -2.14 -31.72
C THR A 184 -2.07 -1.16 -32.35
N TRP A 185 -1.66 -0.54 -33.46
CA TRP A 185 -2.48 0.41 -34.21
C TRP A 185 -2.56 0.03 -35.67
N ASN A 186 -3.63 0.47 -36.32
CA ASN A 186 -3.74 0.40 -37.77
C ASN A 186 -3.10 1.63 -38.45
N GLU A 187 -3.07 1.61 -39.78
CA GLU A 187 -2.53 2.67 -40.64
C GLU A 187 -3.19 4.05 -40.44
N THR A 188 -4.41 4.08 -39.89
CA THR A 188 -5.14 5.31 -39.55
C THR A 188 -4.91 5.79 -38.11
N ASN A 189 -3.93 5.23 -37.40
CA ASN A 189 -3.62 5.50 -35.99
C ASN A 189 -4.76 5.17 -35.01
N LEU A 190 -5.65 4.25 -35.37
CA LEU A 190 -6.67 3.71 -34.46
C LEU A 190 -6.09 2.51 -33.72
N LEU A 191 -6.27 2.49 -32.40
CA LEU A 191 -5.87 1.39 -31.53
C LEU A 191 -6.66 0.12 -31.91
N THR A 192 -5.96 -0.96 -32.22
CA THR A 192 -6.57 -2.23 -32.66
C THR A 192 -6.44 -3.34 -31.62
N ALA A 193 -5.36 -3.35 -30.83
CA ALA A 193 -5.14 -4.33 -29.77
C ALA A 193 -4.30 -3.74 -28.63
N VAL A 194 -4.46 -4.29 -27.42
CA VAL A 194 -3.71 -3.93 -26.21
C VAL A 194 -3.37 -5.22 -25.45
N ASP A 195 -2.27 -5.86 -25.77
CA ASP A 195 -2.01 -7.23 -25.31
C ASP A 195 -1.01 -7.29 -24.18
N LEU A 196 -1.30 -8.15 -23.18
CA LEU A 196 -0.42 -8.36 -22.05
C LEU A 196 0.89 -8.98 -22.55
N ALA A 197 1.98 -8.26 -22.37
CA ALA A 197 3.31 -8.65 -22.84
C ALA A 197 4.16 -9.27 -21.72
N LYS A 198 4.17 -8.63 -20.54
CA LYS A 198 4.90 -9.09 -19.36
C LYS A 198 4.05 -8.82 -18.12
N SER A 199 4.21 -9.66 -17.10
CA SER A 199 3.54 -9.43 -15.82
C SER A 199 4.22 -10.14 -14.66
N GLY A 200 4.27 -9.46 -13.51
CA GLY A 200 4.43 -10.05 -12.19
C GLY A 200 3.11 -9.97 -11.43
N CYS A 201 2.67 -11.07 -10.83
CA CYS A 201 1.45 -11.12 -10.04
C CYS A 201 1.66 -12.01 -8.82
N ILE A 202 1.16 -11.54 -7.69
CA ILE A 202 1.12 -12.28 -6.42
C ILE A 202 -0.26 -12.10 -5.80
N ILE A 203 -0.67 -13.05 -4.96
CA ILE A 203 -1.88 -12.92 -4.15
C ILE A 203 -1.46 -12.94 -2.69
N CYS A 204 -1.78 -11.87 -1.96
CA CYS A 204 -1.39 -11.69 -0.58
C CYS A 204 -2.59 -11.77 0.37
N LYS A 205 -2.47 -12.58 1.41
CA LYS A 205 -3.34 -12.56 2.58
C LYS A 205 -2.71 -11.69 3.66
N ILE A 206 -3.43 -10.64 4.04
CA ILE A 206 -3.00 -9.67 5.04
C ILE A 206 -3.70 -9.99 6.34
N GLY A 207 -2.91 -10.27 7.37
CA GLY A 207 -3.40 -10.47 8.72
C GLY A 207 -2.40 -9.93 9.73
N TYR A 208 -2.71 -10.20 10.99
CA TYR A 208 -1.88 -9.81 12.11
C TYR A 208 -2.10 -10.76 13.27
N GLY A 209 -1.27 -10.63 14.29
CA GLY A 209 -1.58 -11.14 15.60
C GLY A 209 -0.76 -10.47 16.67
N ILE A 210 -1.07 -10.85 17.89
CA ILE A 210 -0.51 -10.33 19.12
C ILE A 210 0.03 -11.53 19.89
N GLU A 211 1.31 -11.43 20.22
CA GLU A 211 2.05 -12.46 20.93
C GLU A 211 2.49 -11.94 22.29
N ALA A 212 2.43 -12.79 23.31
CA ALA A 212 2.92 -12.44 24.64
C ALA A 212 4.41 -12.74 24.75
N TYR A 213 5.17 -11.75 25.22
CA TYR A 213 6.60 -11.85 25.49
C TYR A 213 6.88 -11.42 26.92
N ASP A 214 7.91 -12.00 27.52
CA ASP A 214 8.52 -11.47 28.73
C ASP A 214 9.57 -10.45 28.31
N ALA A 215 9.37 -9.18 28.69
CA ALA A 215 10.28 -8.10 28.38
C ALA A 215 11.18 -7.77 29.57
N THR A 216 12.43 -7.44 29.28
CA THR A 216 13.37 -6.82 30.21
C THR A 216 13.79 -5.47 29.67
N LEU A 217 13.38 -4.39 30.34
CA LEU A 217 13.82 -3.02 30.05
C LEU A 217 15.01 -2.66 30.95
N ASP A 218 16.12 -2.26 30.33
CA ASP A 218 17.24 -1.61 31.01
C ASP A 218 16.98 -0.10 31.09
N LEU A 219 16.82 0.42 32.31
CA LEU A 219 16.42 1.82 32.54
C LEU A 219 17.55 2.83 32.30
N MET A 220 18.81 2.37 32.26
CA MET A 220 19.96 3.23 32.01
C MET A 220 20.18 3.45 30.52
N THR A 221 19.88 2.43 29.72
CA THR A 221 20.12 2.44 28.27
C THR A 221 18.85 2.58 27.43
N GLY A 222 17.67 2.32 27.99
CA GLY A 222 16.40 2.26 27.26
C GLY A 222 16.22 0.97 26.43
N SER A 223 17.18 0.04 26.51
CA SER A 223 17.18 -1.20 25.72
C SER A 223 16.13 -2.18 26.22
N VAL A 224 15.42 -2.83 25.29
CA VAL A 224 14.40 -3.83 25.61
C VAL A 224 14.78 -5.18 25.00
N ASN A 225 14.92 -6.20 25.85
CA ASN A 225 15.06 -7.59 25.44
C ASN A 225 13.72 -8.31 25.58
N LEU A 226 13.31 -9.03 24.53
CA LEU A 226 12.05 -9.77 24.51
C LEU A 226 12.32 -11.28 24.45
N PHE A 227 11.64 -12.02 25.31
CA PHE A 227 11.70 -13.48 25.35
C PHE A 227 10.31 -14.05 25.07
N PRO A 228 10.12 -14.91 24.05
CA PRO A 228 8.81 -15.48 23.75
C PRO A 228 8.24 -16.23 24.95
N ALA A 229 7.02 -15.89 25.39
CA ALA A 229 6.38 -16.57 26.52
C ALA A 229 5.73 -17.92 26.15
N GLY A 230 5.99 -18.43 24.93
CA GLY A 230 5.47 -19.70 24.42
C GLY A 230 3.96 -19.76 24.16
N LYS A 231 3.25 -18.62 24.23
CA LYS A 231 1.79 -18.55 23.99
C LYS A 231 1.47 -18.46 22.50
N LYS A 232 0.32 -19.02 22.12
CA LYS A 232 -0.21 -18.90 20.74
C LYS A 232 -0.50 -17.44 20.40
N MET A 233 -0.21 -17.06 19.17
CA MET A 233 -0.61 -15.78 18.58
C MET A 233 -2.13 -15.62 18.64
N THR A 234 -2.60 -14.44 19.06
CA THR A 234 -4.03 -14.11 19.15
C THR A 234 -4.36 -12.83 18.41
N THR A 235 -5.58 -12.69 17.87
CA THR A 235 -6.07 -11.44 17.31
C THR A 235 -6.95 -10.71 18.33
N LEU A 236 -7.24 -9.43 18.09
CA LEU A 236 -8.21 -8.71 18.91
C LEU A 236 -9.62 -9.24 18.62
N ARG A 237 -10.45 -9.34 19.66
CA ARG A 237 -11.81 -9.90 19.56
C ARG A 237 -12.68 -9.23 18.50
N ASN A 238 -12.51 -7.92 18.28
CA ASN A 238 -13.36 -7.10 17.40
C ASN A 238 -12.61 -6.58 16.17
N LEU A 239 -11.45 -7.14 15.84
CA LEU A 239 -10.69 -6.80 14.64
C LEU A 239 -10.22 -8.09 13.97
N SER A 240 -10.98 -8.55 12.98
CA SER A 240 -10.57 -9.68 12.15
C SER A 240 -9.37 -9.32 11.27
N SER A 241 -8.67 -10.32 10.73
CA SER A 241 -7.58 -10.08 9.78
C SER A 241 -8.05 -9.35 8.52
N ASN A 242 -9.25 -9.66 8.01
CA ASN A 242 -9.81 -8.98 6.85
C ASN A 242 -10.13 -7.51 7.17
N SER A 243 -10.73 -7.22 8.33
CA SER A 243 -10.97 -5.83 8.76
C SER A 243 -9.67 -5.06 8.97
N PHE A 244 -8.64 -5.70 9.51
CA PHE A 244 -7.31 -5.10 9.63
C PHE A 244 -6.72 -4.76 8.26
N ALA A 245 -6.83 -5.66 7.29
CA ALA A 245 -6.36 -5.43 5.93
C ALA A 245 -7.06 -4.22 5.28
N GLU A 246 -8.35 -4.06 5.48
CA GLU A 246 -9.10 -2.90 4.99
C GLU A 246 -8.67 -1.58 5.64
N VAL A 247 -8.40 -1.59 6.95
CA VAL A 247 -7.85 -0.43 7.64
C VAL A 247 -6.46 -0.08 7.10
N LEU A 248 -5.64 -1.08 6.80
CA LEU A 248 -4.31 -0.89 6.23
C LEU A 248 -4.40 -0.29 4.82
N TRP A 249 -5.29 -0.79 3.97
CA TRP A 249 -5.50 -0.22 2.63
C TRP A 249 -6.07 1.20 2.69
N LYS A 250 -7.00 1.47 3.61
CA LYS A 250 -7.49 2.84 3.80
C LYS A 250 -6.40 3.79 4.27
N THR A 251 -5.44 3.29 5.04
CA THR A 251 -4.24 4.04 5.47
C THR A 251 -3.34 4.38 4.29
N LEU A 252 -3.17 3.45 3.36
CA LEU A 252 -2.40 3.64 2.11
C LEU A 252 -3.11 4.60 1.13
N GLU A 253 -4.43 4.62 1.08
CA GLU A 253 -5.19 5.48 0.17
C GLU A 253 -5.07 6.98 0.52
N ARG A 254 -5.10 7.33 1.82
CA ARG A 254 -5.16 8.72 2.30
C ARG A 254 -4.06 9.66 1.76
N PRO A 255 -2.77 9.27 1.74
CA PRO A 255 -1.72 10.16 1.26
C PRO A 255 -1.49 10.10 -0.25
N ALA A 256 -2.28 9.34 -1.02
CA ALA A 256 -2.00 9.05 -2.42
C ALA A 256 -1.82 10.31 -3.28
N ASP A 257 -2.67 11.31 -3.12
CA ASP A 257 -2.56 12.59 -3.83
C ASP A 257 -1.25 13.34 -3.54
N SER A 258 -0.78 13.27 -2.29
CA SER A 258 0.38 14.03 -1.81
C SER A 258 1.72 13.30 -1.98
N LEU A 259 1.71 11.97 -1.90
CA LEU A 259 2.92 11.15 -1.93
C LEU A 259 3.39 10.90 -3.36
N VAL A 260 2.45 10.83 -4.31
CA VAL A 260 2.72 10.51 -5.72
C VAL A 260 3.24 11.75 -6.48
N ALA A 261 3.59 12.84 -5.79
CA ALA A 261 4.11 14.06 -6.37
C ALA A 261 5.58 13.97 -6.87
N GLY A 262 6.41 13.04 -6.37
CA GLY A 262 7.85 12.89 -6.72
C GLY A 262 8.18 12.04 -7.96
N ASP A 263 9.35 12.25 -8.60
CA ASP A 263 9.73 11.72 -9.91
C ASP A 263 9.95 10.18 -9.99
N ASN A 264 9.61 9.61 -11.16
CA ASN A 264 9.88 8.24 -11.65
C ASN A 264 9.28 7.07 -10.85
N VAL A 265 8.01 7.20 -10.47
CA VAL A 265 7.33 6.21 -9.64
C VAL A 265 6.37 5.37 -10.51
N PRO A 266 6.30 4.04 -10.33
CA PRO A 266 5.41 3.15 -11.08
C PRO A 266 3.94 3.31 -10.67
N THR A 267 3.34 4.46 -10.89
CA THR A 267 1.99 4.78 -10.40
C THR A 267 1.21 5.64 -11.38
N LEU A 268 -0.10 5.77 -11.14
CA LEU A 268 -0.96 6.67 -11.89
C LEU A 268 -0.50 8.11 -11.71
N LYS A 269 -0.49 8.87 -12.81
CA LYS A 269 -0.24 10.30 -12.76
C LYS A 269 -1.47 10.99 -12.17
N ALA A 270 -1.27 11.78 -11.11
CA ALA A 270 -2.34 12.61 -10.57
C ALA A 270 -2.89 13.53 -11.66
N ALA A 271 -4.22 13.58 -11.78
CA ALA A 271 -4.88 14.44 -12.74
C ALA A 271 -4.50 15.92 -12.54
N ALA A 272 -4.30 16.65 -13.63
CA ALA A 272 -4.07 18.10 -13.57
C ALA A 272 -5.33 18.86 -13.11
N ASP A 273 -6.51 18.30 -13.35
CA ASP A 273 -7.79 18.76 -12.81
C ASP A 273 -8.33 17.72 -11.82
N PRO A 274 -8.45 18.05 -10.51
CA PRO A 274 -8.98 17.14 -9.50
C PRO A 274 -10.45 16.74 -9.73
N LYS A 275 -11.15 17.34 -10.70
CA LYS A 275 -12.55 17.00 -11.04
C LYS A 275 -12.70 16.08 -12.26
N GLY A 276 -11.63 15.70 -12.95
CA GLY A 276 -11.74 15.12 -14.30
C GLY A 276 -10.74 14.04 -14.70
N GLY A 277 -9.88 13.56 -13.81
CA GLY A 277 -8.92 12.49 -14.15
C GLY A 277 -8.74 11.47 -13.04
N PRO A 278 -7.95 10.41 -13.30
CA PRO A 278 -7.75 9.34 -12.33
C PRO A 278 -7.05 9.87 -11.08
N VAL A 279 -7.59 9.47 -9.93
CA VAL A 279 -7.06 9.81 -8.62
C VAL A 279 -6.22 8.62 -8.16
N PRO A 280 -4.91 8.82 -7.85
CA PRO A 280 -4.07 7.75 -7.34
C PRO A 280 -4.72 7.11 -6.09
N GLY A 281 -4.80 5.77 -6.07
CA GLY A 281 -5.33 5.03 -4.93
C GLY A 281 -4.25 4.46 -4.01
N ALA A 282 -4.65 3.52 -3.17
CA ALA A 282 -3.75 2.83 -2.24
C ALA A 282 -2.64 2.04 -2.96
N GLU A 283 -2.93 1.51 -4.14
CA GLU A 283 -1.96 0.85 -5.02
C GLU A 283 -0.81 1.79 -5.39
N ALA A 284 -1.11 3.07 -5.66
CA ALA A 284 -0.07 4.03 -6.02
C ALA A 284 0.92 4.23 -4.85
N VAL A 285 0.40 4.39 -3.64
CA VAL A 285 1.23 4.52 -2.44
C VAL A 285 2.04 3.26 -2.17
N LEU A 286 1.44 2.08 -2.34
CA LEU A 286 2.16 0.82 -2.17
C LEU A 286 3.36 0.71 -3.12
N PHE A 287 3.15 0.95 -4.41
CA PHE A 287 4.20 0.86 -5.42
C PHE A 287 5.28 1.94 -5.25
N GLN A 288 4.92 3.12 -4.76
CA GLN A 288 5.87 4.15 -4.33
C GLN A 288 6.77 3.67 -3.18
N LEU A 289 6.17 3.05 -2.17
CA LEU A 289 6.92 2.54 -1.02
C LEU A 289 7.81 1.36 -1.42
N MET A 290 7.35 0.49 -2.35
CA MET A 290 8.20 -0.57 -2.91
C MET A 290 9.39 0.01 -3.67
N TYR A 291 9.16 1.04 -4.49
CA TYR A 291 10.23 1.74 -5.21
C TYR A 291 11.27 2.31 -4.25
N ALA A 292 10.84 2.95 -3.15
CA ALA A 292 11.74 3.45 -2.12
C ALA A 292 12.46 2.33 -1.37
N GLN A 293 11.74 1.26 -1.00
CA GLN A 293 12.31 0.10 -0.31
C GLN A 293 13.41 -0.56 -1.15
N LEU A 294 13.21 -0.67 -2.46
CA LEU A 294 14.16 -1.28 -3.38
C LEU A 294 15.37 -0.38 -3.69
N GLY A 295 15.47 0.80 -3.05
CA GLY A 295 16.60 1.72 -3.23
C GLY A 295 16.51 2.56 -4.49
N HIS A 296 15.30 2.90 -4.94
CA HIS A 296 15.05 3.73 -6.14
C HIS A 296 15.69 3.18 -7.43
N PRO A 297 15.40 1.92 -7.80
CA PRO A 297 15.99 1.27 -8.97
C PRO A 297 15.61 2.01 -10.27
N SER A 298 16.57 2.19 -11.17
CA SER A 298 16.33 2.85 -12.47
C SER A 298 15.41 2.03 -13.39
N ASP A 299 15.50 0.70 -13.31
CA ASP A 299 14.67 -0.23 -14.06
C ASP A 299 13.60 -0.87 -13.17
N LEU A 300 12.33 -0.69 -13.55
CA LEU A 300 11.17 -1.23 -12.85
C LEU A 300 10.67 -2.55 -13.44
N GLU A 301 11.30 -3.07 -14.50
CA GLU A 301 11.03 -4.43 -14.98
C GLU A 301 11.31 -5.49 -13.90
N ILE A 302 12.12 -5.17 -12.89
CA ILE A 302 12.33 -6.01 -11.72
C ILE A 302 11.02 -6.36 -10.99
N LEU A 303 9.99 -5.50 -11.07
CA LEU A 303 8.68 -5.74 -10.46
C LEU A 303 7.86 -6.79 -11.24
N TYR A 304 8.24 -7.14 -12.46
CA TYR A 304 7.67 -8.29 -13.16
C TYR A 304 8.21 -9.63 -12.63
N GLN A 305 9.31 -9.60 -11.88
CA GLN A 305 9.83 -10.80 -11.21
C GLN A 305 9.04 -11.03 -9.92
N ARG A 306 8.23 -12.11 -9.90
CA ARG A 306 7.36 -12.44 -8.75
C ARG A 306 8.09 -12.47 -7.40
N PRO A 307 9.30 -13.05 -7.28
CA PRO A 307 10.01 -13.05 -5.99
C PRO A 307 10.36 -11.64 -5.47
N ILE A 308 10.72 -10.72 -6.38
CA ILE A 308 11.03 -9.33 -6.02
C ILE A 308 9.73 -8.61 -5.61
N LEU A 309 8.68 -8.72 -6.42
CA LEU A 309 7.37 -8.14 -6.13
C LEU A 309 6.83 -8.64 -4.79
N MET A 310 6.95 -9.94 -4.53
CA MET A 310 6.55 -10.60 -3.28
C MET A 310 7.29 -10.04 -2.08
N ASN A 311 8.63 -10.05 -2.12
CA ASN A 311 9.47 -9.60 -1.01
C ASN A 311 9.25 -8.11 -0.72
N ALA A 312 9.19 -7.26 -1.76
CA ALA A 312 8.92 -5.84 -1.63
C ALA A 312 7.53 -5.59 -1.03
N SER A 313 6.49 -6.29 -1.51
CA SER A 313 5.13 -6.19 -0.99
C SER A 313 5.05 -6.58 0.48
N ILE A 314 5.62 -7.73 0.86
CA ILE A 314 5.64 -8.20 2.25
C ILE A 314 6.38 -7.21 3.14
N SER A 315 7.55 -6.74 2.71
CA SER A 315 8.36 -5.78 3.48
C SER A 315 7.61 -4.47 3.72
N VAL A 316 7.03 -3.89 2.67
CA VAL A 316 6.29 -2.62 2.75
C VAL A 316 5.03 -2.78 3.60
N LEU A 317 4.21 -3.79 3.34
CA LEU A 317 2.96 -4.00 4.09
C LEU A 317 3.25 -4.28 5.57
N LYS A 318 4.30 -5.05 5.90
CA LYS A 318 4.72 -5.28 7.29
C LYS A 318 5.21 -4.00 7.94
N GLY A 319 6.02 -3.21 7.23
CA GLY A 319 6.53 -1.93 7.71
C GLY A 319 5.43 -0.93 8.01
N VAL A 320 4.50 -0.73 7.08
CA VAL A 320 3.35 0.15 7.27
C VAL A 320 2.44 -0.36 8.41
N ALA A 321 2.19 -1.67 8.48
CA ALA A 321 1.41 -2.25 9.57
C ALA A 321 2.05 -2.00 10.94
N ARG A 322 3.39 -2.08 11.04
CA ARG A 322 4.12 -1.74 12.26
C ARG A 322 3.99 -0.25 12.60
N GLU A 323 4.16 0.66 11.63
CA GLU A 323 3.94 2.08 11.88
C GLU A 323 2.49 2.40 12.25
N PHE A 324 1.52 1.65 11.74
CA PHE A 324 0.11 1.80 12.10
C PHE A 324 -0.18 1.36 13.53
N ALA A 325 0.52 0.33 14.01
CA ALA A 325 0.35 -0.19 15.36
C ALA A 325 1.09 0.63 16.44
N ARG A 326 2.10 1.43 16.08
CA ARG A 326 2.82 2.32 17.01
C ARG A 326 2.02 3.56 17.37
#